data_AF-A0A3Q9RRR8-F1
#
_entry.id   AF-A0A3Q9RRR8-F1
#
_cell.length_a   1.000
_cell.length_b   1.000
_cell.length_c   1.000
_cell.angle_alpha   90.00
_cell.angle_beta   90.00
_cell.angle_gamma   90.00
#
_symmetry.space_group_name_H-M   'P 1'
#
loop_
_entity.id
_entity.type
_entity.pdbx_description
1 polymer ?
#
loop_
_entity_poly.entity_id
_entity_poly.type
_entity_poly.pdbx_seq_one_letter_code
_entity_poly.pdbx_strand_id
1 'polypeptide(L)'
;MQVNHNKSNEKTLSDLKKELIRIGTTNRAKYDLLKEKGSISSSQICRRLKASWYDVVLEIGLKPERYLLPPEDMLEALKGEFKRLGSYTKTFYIENRNKKDFPHPRILIKYLNMSWAEITKACGRKDKIEFVADNVSDEELINEYKKICKELGKVASIKELEKLTAYSFEVYRQHFGSMTEVRRACGFKVKEVKGRPIITKSDCERELLMIYQKYGRISYSQLEKVSTISMSTIHRKFHTTKINEIWDEVLKDEK
;
A
#
# COMPACT_ATOMS: atom_id res chain seq x y z
N MET A 1 19.49 -23.25 48.48
CA MET A 1 18.26 -23.42 47.68
C MET A 1 18.45 -23.29 46.15
N GLN A 2 19.56 -22.73 45.64
CA GLN A 2 19.81 -22.60 44.18
C GLN A 2 20.12 -23.93 43.46
N VAL A 3 20.73 -24.92 44.14
CA VAL A 3 21.18 -26.20 43.54
C VAL A 3 20.02 -27.08 43.06
N ASN A 4 18.89 -27.12 43.78
CA ASN A 4 17.73 -27.95 43.42
C ASN A 4 16.95 -27.39 42.22
N HIS A 5 16.93 -26.07 42.05
CA HIS A 5 16.27 -25.44 40.90
C HIS A 5 17.00 -25.74 39.59
N ASN A 6 18.34 -25.78 39.61
CA ASN A 6 19.13 -26.03 38.42
C ASN A 6 18.97 -27.48 37.91
N LYS A 7 19.04 -28.47 38.83
CA LYS A 7 18.78 -29.89 38.52
C LYS A 7 17.37 -30.14 37.96
N SER A 8 16.37 -29.43 38.47
CA SER A 8 14.99 -29.53 37.96
C SER A 8 14.84 -28.94 36.56
N ASN A 9 15.63 -27.93 36.20
CA ASN A 9 15.61 -27.33 34.86
C ASN A 9 16.33 -28.20 33.84
N GLU A 10 17.50 -28.75 34.19
CA GLU A 10 18.24 -29.71 33.35
C GLU A 10 17.40 -30.95 33.01
N LYS A 11 16.70 -31.51 34.01
CA LYS A 11 15.77 -32.63 33.79
C LYS A 11 14.63 -32.22 32.84
N THR A 12 14.05 -31.04 33.04
CA THR A 12 12.99 -30.50 32.16
C THR A 12 13.46 -30.41 30.70
N LEU A 13 14.68 -29.91 30.46
CA LEU A 13 15.28 -29.78 29.13
C LEU A 13 15.57 -31.14 28.48
N SER A 14 16.14 -32.08 29.23
CA SER A 14 16.41 -33.45 28.76
C SER A 14 15.12 -34.19 28.37
N ASP A 15 14.10 -34.14 29.22
CA ASP A 15 12.82 -34.81 28.98
C ASP A 15 12.10 -34.20 27.77
N LEU A 16 12.10 -32.87 27.65
CA LEU A 16 11.56 -32.19 26.46
C LEU A 16 12.29 -32.60 25.19
N LYS A 17 13.63 -32.69 25.19
CA LYS A 17 14.40 -33.09 24.01
C LYS A 17 14.02 -34.46 23.50
N LYS A 18 13.94 -35.45 24.40
CA LYS A 18 13.50 -36.81 24.04
C LYS A 18 12.10 -36.81 23.44
N GLU A 19 11.21 -36.03 24.03
CA GLU A 19 9.81 -35.95 23.61
C GLU A 19 9.64 -35.30 22.23
N LEU A 20 10.35 -34.20 21.95
CA LEU A 20 10.32 -33.56 20.63
C LEU A 20 10.92 -34.45 19.53
N ILE A 21 11.95 -35.25 19.86
CA ILE A 21 12.49 -36.25 18.94
C ILE A 21 11.46 -37.37 18.70
N ARG A 22 10.79 -37.88 19.76
CA ARG A 22 9.74 -38.91 19.65
C ARG A 22 8.58 -38.46 18.78
N ILE A 23 8.09 -37.23 18.98
CA ILE A 23 6.96 -36.69 18.23
C ILE A 23 7.40 -36.27 16.80
N GLY A 24 8.68 -35.98 16.58
CA GLY A 24 9.22 -35.59 15.28
C GLY A 24 8.86 -34.15 14.87
N THR A 25 8.56 -33.29 15.84
CA THR A 25 8.13 -31.89 15.62
C THR A 25 8.62 -31.01 16.75
N THR A 26 9.06 -29.80 16.43
CA THR A 26 9.37 -28.76 17.41
C THR A 26 8.29 -27.67 17.45
N ASN A 27 7.17 -27.88 16.76
CA ASN A 27 6.01 -27.02 16.82
C ASN A 27 5.34 -27.11 18.20
N ARG A 28 5.25 -25.97 18.88
CA ARG A 28 4.66 -25.86 20.23
C ARG A 28 3.27 -26.47 20.35
N ALA A 29 2.38 -26.20 19.38
CA ALA A 29 1.00 -26.67 19.43
C ALA A 29 0.91 -28.17 19.18
N LYS A 30 1.72 -28.70 18.24
CA LYS A 30 1.82 -30.15 18.01
C LYS A 30 2.40 -30.88 19.22
N TYR A 31 3.39 -30.29 19.90
CA TYR A 31 3.91 -30.82 21.16
C TYR A 31 2.79 -30.94 22.21
N ASP A 32 2.03 -29.87 22.48
CA ASP A 32 0.97 -29.92 23.50
C ASP A 32 -0.13 -30.93 23.18
N LEU A 33 -0.39 -31.19 21.88
CA LEU A 33 -1.35 -32.17 21.41
C LEU A 33 -0.83 -33.63 21.52
N LEU A 34 0.47 -33.85 21.32
CA LEU A 34 1.06 -35.19 21.14
C LEU A 34 1.97 -35.65 22.29
N LYS A 35 2.22 -34.77 23.27
CA LYS A 35 3.00 -35.11 24.48
C LYS A 35 2.32 -36.20 25.29
N GLU A 36 3.13 -36.99 25.99
CA GLU A 36 2.64 -38.02 26.90
C GLU A 36 1.73 -37.46 27.99
N LYS A 37 0.77 -38.29 28.41
CA LYS A 37 -0.19 -37.92 29.44
C LYS A 37 0.55 -37.72 30.77
N GLY A 38 0.47 -36.51 31.33
CA GLY A 38 1.21 -36.13 32.54
C GLY A 38 2.47 -35.30 32.28
N SER A 39 2.96 -35.23 31.02
CA SER A 39 4.05 -34.34 30.64
C SER A 39 3.64 -32.87 30.82
N ILE A 40 4.57 -32.04 31.26
CA ILE A 40 4.35 -30.59 31.43
C ILE A 40 4.05 -29.92 30.09
N SER A 41 3.12 -28.95 30.10
CA SER A 41 2.77 -28.21 28.88
C SER A 41 3.88 -27.28 28.44
N SER A 42 3.86 -26.90 27.17
CA SER A 42 4.82 -25.96 26.60
C SER A 42 4.85 -24.63 27.37
N SER A 43 3.68 -24.15 27.82
CA SER A 43 3.54 -22.93 28.63
C SER A 43 4.17 -23.07 30.02
N GLN A 44 4.02 -24.24 30.66
CA GLN A 44 4.66 -24.51 31.95
C GLN A 44 6.19 -24.57 31.82
N ILE A 45 6.70 -25.17 30.73
CA ILE A 45 8.12 -25.21 30.42
C ILE A 45 8.68 -23.79 30.25
N CYS A 46 8.06 -22.97 29.38
CA CYS A 46 8.51 -21.59 29.15
C CYS A 46 8.54 -20.77 30.44
N ARG A 47 7.50 -20.91 31.28
CA ARG A 47 7.41 -20.21 32.56
C ARG A 47 8.47 -20.67 33.56
N ARG A 48 8.77 -21.98 33.62
CA ARG A 48 9.79 -22.55 34.51
C ARG A 48 11.19 -22.08 34.13
N LEU A 49 11.50 -22.09 32.83
CA LEU A 49 12.82 -21.75 32.31
C LEU A 49 13.01 -20.24 32.09
N LYS A 50 11.94 -19.44 32.22
CA LYS A 50 11.93 -18.00 31.93
C LYS A 50 12.46 -17.69 30.52
N ALA A 51 12.18 -18.58 29.58
CA ALA A 51 12.64 -18.53 28.20
C ALA A 51 11.47 -18.75 27.24
N SER A 52 11.57 -18.24 26.02
CA SER A 52 10.54 -18.51 25.00
C SER A 52 10.64 -19.96 24.53
N TRP A 53 9.56 -20.52 23.96
CA TRP A 53 9.60 -21.88 23.40
C TRP A 53 10.71 -22.04 22.35
N TYR A 54 10.96 -20.97 21.60
CA TYR A 54 12.02 -20.92 20.60
C TYR A 54 13.40 -21.08 21.24
N ASP A 55 13.68 -20.30 22.29
CA ASP A 55 14.97 -20.34 23.00
C ASP A 55 15.19 -21.70 23.65
N VAL A 56 14.15 -22.27 24.25
CA VAL A 56 14.20 -23.61 24.86
C VAL A 56 14.53 -24.68 23.83
N VAL A 57 13.94 -24.61 22.63
CA VAL A 57 14.22 -25.56 21.55
C VAL A 57 15.66 -25.41 21.02
N LEU A 58 16.19 -24.19 20.97
CA LEU A 58 17.60 -23.96 20.62
C LEU A 58 18.56 -24.45 21.71
N GLU A 59 18.25 -24.21 22.98
CA GLU A 59 19.05 -24.62 24.14
C GLU A 59 19.24 -26.14 24.19
N ILE A 60 18.21 -26.91 23.84
CA ILE A 60 18.30 -28.37 23.74
C ILE A 60 18.96 -28.86 22.44
N GLY A 61 19.39 -27.95 21.56
CA GLY A 61 20.09 -28.25 20.31
C GLY A 61 19.19 -28.77 19.19
N LEU A 62 17.90 -28.45 19.21
CA LEU A 62 16.97 -28.77 18.11
C LEU A 62 16.66 -27.51 17.30
N LYS A 63 16.22 -27.70 16.04
CA LYS A 63 15.77 -26.58 15.20
C LYS A 63 14.26 -26.34 15.40
N PRO A 64 13.84 -25.14 15.83
CA PRO A 64 12.42 -24.78 15.86
C PRO A 64 11.77 -24.92 14.48
N GLU A 65 10.58 -25.51 14.41
CA GLU A 65 9.86 -25.77 13.15
C GLU A 65 9.35 -24.47 12.53
N ARG A 66 9.19 -23.44 13.36
CA ARG A 66 9.08 -22.05 12.93
C ARG A 66 10.27 -21.29 13.49
N TYR A 67 11.44 -21.57 12.94
CA TYR A 67 12.63 -20.78 13.19
C TYR A 67 12.59 -19.54 12.30
N LEU A 68 12.45 -18.36 12.92
CA LEU A 68 12.71 -17.12 12.22
C LEU A 68 14.20 -16.83 12.39
N LEU A 69 14.89 -16.65 11.27
CA LEU A 69 16.27 -16.17 11.28
C LEU A 69 16.35 -14.87 12.09
N PRO A 70 17.49 -14.59 12.76
CA PRO A 70 17.77 -13.28 13.33
C PRO A 70 17.45 -12.16 12.33
N PRO A 71 17.06 -10.95 12.78
CA PRO A 71 16.58 -9.89 11.89
C PRO A 71 17.51 -9.59 10.70
N GLU A 72 18.83 -9.53 10.93
CA GLU A 72 19.83 -9.28 9.89
C GLU A 72 19.88 -10.43 8.87
N ASP A 73 19.97 -11.67 9.35
CA ASP A 73 19.97 -12.88 8.50
C ASP A 73 18.66 -13.04 7.72
N MET A 74 17.52 -12.66 8.33
CA MET A 74 16.21 -12.67 7.68
C MET A 74 16.15 -11.67 6.53
N LEU A 75 16.73 -10.47 6.68
CA LEU A 75 16.80 -9.47 5.61
C LEU A 75 17.68 -9.94 4.45
N GLU A 76 18.82 -10.57 4.72
CA GLU A 76 19.68 -11.12 3.67
C GLU A 76 19.01 -12.31 2.95
N ALA A 77 18.32 -13.18 3.70
CA ALA A 77 17.53 -14.26 3.10
C ALA A 77 16.39 -13.72 2.23
N LEU A 78 15.69 -12.67 2.70
CA LEU A 78 14.62 -12.01 1.94
C LEU A 78 15.13 -11.35 0.67
N LYS A 79 16.32 -10.76 0.68
CA LYS A 79 16.98 -10.22 -0.53
C LYS A 79 17.20 -11.31 -1.59
N GLY A 80 17.66 -12.49 -1.18
CA GLY A 80 17.74 -13.66 -2.06
C GLY A 80 16.38 -14.08 -2.62
N GLU A 81 15.36 -14.10 -1.77
CA GLU A 81 13.99 -14.45 -2.16
C GLU A 81 13.38 -13.43 -3.14
N PHE A 82 13.56 -12.13 -2.91
CA PHE A 82 13.09 -11.11 -3.85
C PHE A 82 13.83 -11.17 -5.19
N LYS A 83 15.12 -11.50 -5.20
CA LYS A 83 15.86 -11.77 -6.44
C LYS A 83 15.30 -12.98 -7.19
N ARG A 84 14.92 -14.06 -6.49
CA ARG A 84 14.26 -15.23 -7.09
C ARG A 84 12.87 -14.90 -7.64
N LEU A 85 12.11 -14.10 -6.90
CA LEU A 85 10.76 -13.69 -7.29
C LEU A 85 10.75 -12.67 -8.43
N GLY A 86 11.79 -11.85 -8.55
CA GLY A 86 11.86 -10.77 -9.55
C GLY A 86 10.86 -9.63 -9.30
N SER A 87 10.22 -9.59 -8.12
CA SER A 87 9.21 -8.60 -7.77
C SER A 87 9.21 -8.33 -6.26
N TYR A 88 9.01 -7.07 -5.90
CA TYR A 88 8.92 -6.60 -4.51
C TYR A 88 7.47 -6.31 -4.07
N THR A 89 6.47 -6.60 -4.93
CA THR A 89 5.08 -6.32 -4.59
C THR A 89 4.58 -7.30 -3.53
N LYS A 90 3.79 -6.79 -2.58
CA LYS A 90 3.30 -7.58 -1.45
C LYS A 90 2.42 -8.75 -1.91
N THR A 91 1.56 -8.52 -2.90
CA THR A 91 0.68 -9.55 -3.49
C THR A 91 1.48 -10.68 -4.11
N PHE A 92 2.45 -10.34 -4.96
CA PHE A 92 3.29 -11.33 -5.64
C PHE A 92 4.10 -12.16 -4.64
N TYR A 93 4.65 -11.53 -3.60
CA TYR A 93 5.33 -12.24 -2.52
C TYR A 93 4.41 -13.20 -1.75
N ILE A 94 3.18 -12.79 -1.43
CA ILE A 94 2.23 -13.67 -0.71
C ILE A 94 1.94 -14.93 -1.51
N GLU A 95 1.73 -14.80 -2.82
CA GLU A 95 1.39 -15.90 -3.71
C GLU A 95 2.58 -16.83 -3.97
N ASN A 96 3.78 -16.26 -4.15
CA ASN A 96 4.92 -16.99 -4.74
C ASN A 96 6.09 -17.27 -3.77
N ARG A 97 6.05 -16.78 -2.52
CA ARG A 97 7.12 -17.07 -1.55
C ARG A 97 7.22 -18.56 -1.23
N ASN A 98 8.41 -19.03 -0.91
CA ASN A 98 8.57 -20.36 -0.30
C ASN A 98 8.01 -20.32 1.15
N LYS A 99 6.83 -20.91 1.35
CA LYS A 99 6.10 -20.88 2.64
C LYS A 99 6.79 -21.64 3.76
N LYS A 100 7.75 -22.52 3.45
CA LYS A 100 8.53 -23.28 4.45
C LYS A 100 9.54 -22.37 5.13
N ASP A 101 10.24 -21.56 4.34
CA ASP A 101 11.38 -20.76 4.81
C ASP A 101 11.02 -19.28 5.02
N PHE A 102 9.99 -18.78 4.30
CA PHE A 102 9.61 -17.37 4.31
C PHE A 102 8.21 -17.10 4.92
N PRO A 103 8.15 -16.35 6.04
CA PRO A 103 6.90 -16.01 6.71
C PRO A 103 6.00 -15.09 5.88
N HIS A 104 4.72 -15.06 6.28
CA HIS A 104 3.76 -14.10 5.73
C HIS A 104 4.18 -12.64 6.06
N PRO A 105 3.91 -11.64 5.20
CA PRO A 105 4.31 -10.24 5.42
C PRO A 105 3.91 -9.67 6.79
N ARG A 106 2.72 -10.02 7.29
CA ARG A 106 2.27 -9.62 8.63
C ARG A 106 3.22 -10.06 9.75
N ILE A 107 3.81 -11.26 9.63
CA ILE A 107 4.78 -11.78 10.60
C ILE A 107 6.10 -11.04 10.45
N LEU A 108 6.57 -10.83 9.21
CA LEU A 108 7.81 -10.09 8.93
C LEU A 108 7.76 -8.66 9.47
N ILE A 109 6.66 -7.94 9.24
CA ILE A 109 6.47 -6.56 9.72
C ILE A 109 6.58 -6.49 11.24
N LYS A 110 5.91 -7.41 11.94
CA LYS A 110 5.94 -7.46 13.40
C LYS A 110 7.31 -7.89 13.93
N TYR A 111 7.95 -8.85 13.27
CA TYR A 111 9.20 -9.45 13.72
C TYR A 111 10.40 -8.52 13.51
N LEU A 112 10.49 -7.90 12.33
CA LEU A 112 11.56 -6.97 11.99
C LEU A 112 11.32 -5.56 12.54
N ASN A 113 10.12 -5.29 13.07
CA ASN A 113 9.68 -3.96 13.47
C ASN A 113 9.85 -2.92 12.35
N MET A 114 9.52 -3.32 11.12
CA MET A 114 9.66 -2.53 9.90
C MET A 114 8.38 -2.64 9.08
N SER A 115 7.97 -1.55 8.44
CA SER A 115 6.94 -1.58 7.41
C SER A 115 7.39 -2.44 6.21
N TRP A 116 6.43 -2.91 5.41
CA TRP A 116 6.74 -3.66 4.18
C TRP A 116 7.63 -2.86 3.20
N ALA A 117 7.44 -1.54 3.15
CA ALA A 117 8.24 -0.66 2.32
C ALA A 117 9.70 -0.66 2.79
N GLU A 118 9.95 -0.50 4.08
CA GLU A 118 11.30 -0.54 4.67
C GLU A 118 11.97 -1.90 4.48
N ILE A 119 11.22 -3.00 4.66
CA ILE A 119 11.74 -4.36 4.45
C ILE A 119 12.21 -4.53 3.00
N THR A 120 11.35 -4.19 2.03
CA THR A 120 11.71 -4.32 0.62
C THR A 120 12.86 -3.41 0.23
N LYS A 121 12.92 -2.18 0.76
CA LYS A 121 14.04 -1.24 0.58
C LYS A 121 15.35 -1.81 1.11
N ALA A 122 15.36 -2.36 2.33
CA ALA A 122 16.52 -3.03 2.91
C ALA A 122 16.96 -4.25 2.09
N CYS A 123 16.02 -4.94 1.44
CA CYS A 123 16.29 -6.10 0.59
C CYS A 123 16.70 -5.73 -0.86
N GLY A 124 17.08 -4.48 -1.12
CA GLY A 124 17.55 -4.07 -2.44
C GLY A 124 16.45 -3.79 -3.45
N ARG A 125 15.21 -3.55 -3.00
CA ARG A 125 14.23 -2.81 -3.81
C ARG A 125 14.82 -1.43 -4.08
N LYS A 126 15.49 -1.32 -5.23
CA LYS A 126 15.64 -0.04 -5.92
C LYS A 126 14.21 0.37 -6.20
N ASP A 127 13.72 1.36 -5.47
CA ASP A 127 12.31 1.75 -5.48
C ASP A 127 11.77 1.73 -6.92
N LYS A 128 10.54 1.21 -7.13
CA LYS A 128 9.74 1.81 -8.20
C LYS A 128 9.71 3.28 -7.83
N ILE A 129 10.24 4.12 -8.72
CA ILE A 129 10.39 5.55 -8.49
C ILE A 129 9.00 6.15 -8.16
N GLU A 130 8.70 6.26 -6.87
CA GLU A 130 7.83 7.31 -6.37
C GLU A 130 8.68 8.57 -6.46
N PHE A 131 8.50 9.33 -7.55
CA PHE A 131 9.12 10.64 -7.73
C PHE A 131 10.66 10.65 -7.85
N VAL A 132 11.16 10.68 -9.08
CA VAL A 132 12.39 11.37 -9.46
C VAL A 132 12.06 11.93 -10.84
N ALA A 133 11.82 13.24 -10.92
CA ALA A 133 11.93 13.91 -12.22
C ALA A 133 13.32 13.54 -12.78
N ASP A 134 13.39 13.02 -14.01
CA ASP A 134 14.63 12.80 -14.80
C ASP A 134 15.31 11.42 -14.84
N ASN A 135 14.62 10.27 -14.79
CA ASN A 135 15.29 8.97 -15.00
C ASN A 135 14.63 7.97 -15.96
N VAL A 136 13.55 8.34 -16.65
CA VAL A 136 13.00 7.54 -17.75
C VAL A 136 12.95 8.43 -18.98
N SER A 137 13.30 7.91 -20.14
CA SER A 137 13.22 8.69 -21.39
C SER A 137 11.80 8.69 -21.96
N ASP A 138 11.46 9.71 -22.74
CA ASP A 138 10.21 9.77 -23.47
C ASP A 138 10.06 8.55 -24.40
N GLU A 139 11.16 8.11 -25.02
CA GLU A 139 11.22 6.96 -25.91
C GLU A 139 10.85 5.66 -25.20
N GLU A 140 11.33 5.44 -23.98
CA GLU A 140 11.01 4.25 -23.18
C GLU A 140 9.52 4.20 -22.83
N LEU A 141 8.94 5.33 -22.42
CA LEU A 141 7.51 5.44 -22.12
C LEU A 141 6.64 5.24 -23.38
N ILE A 142 7.06 5.79 -24.51
CA ILE A 142 6.37 5.60 -25.81
C ILE A 142 6.41 4.12 -26.23
N ASN A 143 7.57 3.47 -26.11
CA ASN A 143 7.74 2.08 -26.51
C ASN A 143 6.93 1.13 -25.62
N GLU A 144 6.90 1.36 -24.31
CA GLU A 144 6.08 0.57 -23.40
C GLU A 144 4.58 0.76 -23.68
N TYR A 145 4.12 2.01 -23.84
CA TYR A 145 2.72 2.29 -24.16
C TYR A 145 2.29 1.65 -25.49
N LYS A 146 3.13 1.70 -26.52
CA LYS A 146 2.88 1.01 -27.81
C LYS A 146 2.79 -0.51 -27.64
N LYS A 147 3.66 -1.11 -26.83
CA LYS A 147 3.64 -2.55 -26.55
C LYS A 147 2.33 -2.95 -25.86
N ILE A 148 1.91 -2.20 -24.84
CA ILE A 148 0.64 -2.44 -24.13
C ILE A 148 -0.56 -2.32 -25.09
N CYS A 149 -0.56 -1.31 -25.96
CA CYS A 149 -1.63 -1.16 -26.96
C CYS A 149 -1.65 -2.32 -27.96
N LYS A 150 -0.48 -2.84 -28.36
CA LYS A 150 -0.36 -4.01 -29.23
C LYS A 150 -0.90 -5.27 -28.56
N GLU A 151 -0.58 -5.49 -27.29
CA GLU A 151 -1.08 -6.62 -26.50
C GLU A 151 -2.60 -6.57 -26.30
N LEU A 152 -3.16 -5.37 -26.13
CA LEU A 152 -4.60 -5.17 -25.99
C LEU A 152 -5.38 -5.16 -27.31
N GLY A 153 -4.69 -5.03 -28.45
CA GLY A 153 -5.32 -4.82 -29.76
C GLY A 153 -6.12 -3.52 -29.88
N LYS A 154 -5.95 -2.58 -28.94
CA LYS A 154 -6.66 -1.29 -28.86
C LYS A 154 -5.81 -0.25 -28.11
N VAL A 155 -6.19 1.02 -28.24
CA VAL A 155 -5.57 2.11 -27.48
C VAL A 155 -5.87 1.94 -25.99
N ALA A 156 -4.83 1.82 -25.17
CA ALA A 156 -4.97 1.61 -23.74
C ALA A 156 -5.60 2.82 -23.01
N SER A 157 -6.58 2.55 -22.15
CA SER A 157 -7.13 3.54 -21.22
C SER A 157 -6.19 3.73 -20.01
N ILE A 158 -6.40 4.80 -19.22
CA ILE A 158 -5.60 5.05 -18.00
C ILE A 158 -5.71 3.87 -17.03
N LYS A 159 -6.94 3.35 -16.83
CA LYS A 159 -7.21 2.22 -15.93
C LYS A 159 -6.58 0.91 -16.40
N GLU A 160 -6.41 0.73 -17.71
CA GLU A 160 -5.73 -0.44 -18.28
C GLU A 160 -4.22 -0.28 -18.21
N LEU A 161 -3.72 0.94 -18.45
CA LEU A 161 -2.33 1.28 -18.28
C LEU A 161 -1.91 0.99 -16.83
N GLU A 162 -2.61 1.53 -15.82
CA GLU A 162 -2.33 1.29 -14.39
C GLU A 162 -2.24 -0.18 -13.98
N LYS A 163 -2.87 -1.10 -14.74
CA LYS A 163 -2.83 -2.53 -14.48
C LYS A 163 -1.67 -3.25 -15.20
N LEU A 164 -1.15 -2.67 -16.28
CA LEU A 164 -0.25 -3.34 -17.23
C LEU A 164 1.14 -2.70 -17.32
N THR A 165 1.32 -1.42 -17.00
CA THR A 165 2.62 -0.75 -17.03
C THR A 165 3.42 -0.97 -15.75
N ALA A 166 4.75 -0.92 -15.90
CA ALA A 166 5.66 -0.80 -14.77
C ALA A 166 5.64 0.60 -14.11
N TYR A 167 5.20 1.66 -14.79
CA TYR A 167 5.23 3.04 -14.29
C TYR A 167 3.88 3.52 -13.75
N SER A 168 3.87 4.50 -12.84
CA SER A 168 2.61 5.16 -12.48
C SER A 168 2.17 6.12 -13.57
N PHE A 169 0.86 6.38 -13.69
CA PHE A 169 0.34 7.40 -14.59
C PHE A 169 1.00 8.78 -14.40
N GLU A 170 1.40 9.13 -13.16
CA GLU A 170 2.05 10.43 -12.90
C GLU A 170 3.39 10.60 -13.64
N VAL A 171 4.10 9.52 -13.94
CA VAL A 171 5.35 9.57 -14.74
C VAL A 171 5.02 9.96 -16.18
N TYR A 172 4.04 9.29 -16.80
CA TYR A 172 3.53 9.68 -18.12
C TYR A 172 3.01 11.12 -18.15
N ARG A 173 2.38 11.58 -17.06
CA ARG A 173 1.86 12.93 -16.93
C ARG A 173 2.97 13.98 -16.81
N GLN A 174 4.09 13.68 -16.17
CA GLN A 174 5.23 14.62 -16.09
C GLN A 174 5.92 14.79 -17.44
N HIS A 175 6.13 13.69 -18.17
CA HIS A 175 6.81 13.71 -19.47
C HIS A 175 5.95 14.34 -20.57
N PHE A 176 4.66 13.99 -20.63
CA PHE A 176 3.79 14.36 -21.74
C PHE A 176 2.66 15.32 -21.34
N GLY A 177 2.51 15.66 -20.06
CA GLY A 177 1.45 16.54 -19.55
C GLY A 177 0.08 15.86 -19.43
N SER A 178 -0.32 15.03 -20.40
CA SER A 178 -1.59 14.32 -20.37
C SER A 178 -1.56 12.99 -21.13
N MET A 179 -2.51 12.10 -20.82
CA MET A 179 -2.69 10.86 -21.58
C MET A 179 -3.03 11.09 -23.05
N THR A 180 -3.63 12.23 -23.38
CA THR A 180 -3.90 12.62 -24.78
C THR A 180 -2.60 12.86 -25.53
N GLU A 181 -1.63 13.51 -24.88
CA GLU A 181 -0.31 13.77 -25.45
C GLU A 181 0.52 12.48 -25.55
N VAL A 182 0.47 11.58 -24.56
CA VAL A 182 1.09 10.24 -24.66
C VAL A 182 0.60 9.50 -25.91
N ARG A 183 -0.72 9.52 -26.15
CA ARG A 183 -1.32 8.91 -27.33
C ARG A 183 -0.85 9.56 -28.62
N ARG A 184 -0.73 10.90 -28.64
CA ARG A 184 -0.23 11.66 -29.79
C ARG A 184 1.23 11.33 -30.07
N ALA A 185 2.08 11.30 -29.05
CA ALA A 185 3.49 10.91 -29.15
C ALA A 185 3.66 9.46 -29.64
N CYS A 186 2.72 8.59 -29.30
CA CYS A 186 2.69 7.22 -29.80
C CYS A 186 2.09 7.06 -31.21
N GLY A 187 1.63 8.14 -31.85
CA GLY A 187 1.05 8.12 -33.20
C GLY A 187 -0.42 7.68 -33.27
N PHE A 188 -1.12 7.63 -32.14
CA PHE A 188 -2.54 7.26 -32.11
C PHE A 188 -3.43 8.48 -32.41
N LYS A 189 -4.55 8.25 -33.13
CA LYS A 189 -5.56 9.28 -33.34
C LYS A 189 -6.29 9.57 -32.03
N VAL A 190 -6.17 10.81 -31.54
CA VAL A 190 -6.86 11.27 -30.34
C VAL A 190 -8.05 12.15 -30.72
N LYS A 191 -9.21 11.92 -30.09
CA LYS A 191 -10.36 12.82 -30.22
C LYS A 191 -10.03 14.08 -29.41
N GLU A 192 -10.00 15.25 -30.04
CA GLU A 192 -9.87 16.52 -29.33
C GLU A 192 -11.09 16.73 -28.44
N VAL A 193 -10.92 16.54 -27.13
CA VAL A 193 -11.93 16.95 -26.15
C VAL A 193 -11.47 18.30 -25.62
N LYS A 194 -12.03 19.39 -26.16
CA LYS A 194 -11.94 20.70 -25.51
C LYS A 194 -12.44 20.52 -24.08
N GLY A 195 -11.57 20.68 -23.09
CA GLY A 195 -11.96 20.63 -21.68
C GLY A 195 -13.13 21.59 -21.46
N ARG A 196 -14.08 21.23 -20.60
CA ARG A 196 -15.14 22.16 -20.21
C ARG A 196 -14.46 23.42 -19.65
N PRO A 197 -14.78 24.62 -20.13
CA PRO A 197 -14.16 25.85 -19.65
C PRO A 197 -14.23 25.91 -18.11
N ILE A 198 -13.13 26.31 -17.48
CA ILE A 198 -13.11 26.52 -16.03
C ILE A 198 -14.07 27.68 -15.74
N ILE A 199 -15.12 27.42 -14.95
CA ILE A 199 -16.02 28.47 -14.48
C ILE A 199 -15.20 29.46 -13.64
N THR A 200 -15.10 30.70 -14.10
CA THR A 200 -14.41 31.78 -13.39
C THR A 200 -15.34 32.47 -12.39
N LYS A 201 -14.80 33.34 -11.52
CA LYS A 201 -15.64 34.15 -10.63
C LYS A 201 -16.54 35.10 -11.44
N SER A 202 -16.00 35.70 -12.51
CA SER A 202 -16.75 36.56 -13.44
C SER A 202 -17.91 35.83 -14.14
N ASP A 203 -17.77 34.53 -14.42
CA ASP A 203 -18.90 33.75 -14.95
C ASP A 203 -20.02 33.58 -13.91
N CYS A 204 -19.66 33.39 -12.64
CA CYS A 204 -20.64 33.37 -11.55
C CYS A 204 -21.30 34.75 -11.36
N GLU A 205 -20.53 35.83 -11.38
CA GLU A 205 -21.06 37.21 -11.29
C GLU A 205 -22.04 37.50 -12.42
N ARG A 206 -21.67 37.19 -13.67
CA ARG A 206 -22.54 37.36 -14.85
C ARG A 206 -23.85 36.61 -14.71
N GLU A 207 -23.79 35.35 -14.27
CA GLU A 207 -25.00 34.55 -14.07
C GLU A 207 -25.87 35.10 -12.93
N LEU A 208 -25.27 35.47 -11.80
CA LEU A 208 -25.99 36.03 -10.66
C LEU A 208 -26.65 37.36 -11.00
N LEU A 209 -25.99 38.23 -11.78
CA LEU A 209 -26.57 39.47 -12.30
C LEU A 209 -27.77 39.19 -13.22
N MET A 210 -27.67 38.23 -14.13
CA MET A 210 -28.81 37.84 -14.99
C MET A 210 -30.01 37.31 -14.16
N ILE A 211 -29.73 36.52 -13.13
CA ILE A 211 -30.76 36.00 -12.21
C ILE A 211 -31.39 37.15 -11.42
N TYR A 212 -30.58 38.10 -10.94
CA TYR A 212 -31.05 39.29 -10.23
C TYR A 212 -31.94 40.17 -11.11
N GLN A 213 -31.55 40.42 -12.36
CA GLN A 213 -32.37 41.20 -13.29
C GLN A 213 -33.73 40.54 -13.57
N LYS A 214 -33.80 39.21 -13.55
CA LYS A 214 -35.01 38.46 -13.86
C LYS A 214 -35.93 38.24 -12.66
N TYR A 215 -35.37 38.02 -11.46
CA TYR A 215 -36.12 37.60 -10.28
C TYR A 215 -35.94 38.50 -9.06
N GLY A 216 -35.08 39.52 -9.15
CA GLY A 216 -34.64 40.33 -8.02
C GLY A 216 -33.74 39.55 -7.06
N ARG A 217 -33.60 40.06 -5.83
CA ARG A 217 -32.81 39.40 -4.78
C ARG A 217 -33.56 38.18 -4.26
N ILE A 218 -33.07 36.98 -4.58
CA ILE A 218 -33.69 35.70 -4.21
C ILE A 218 -32.90 34.97 -3.12
N SER A 219 -33.60 34.12 -2.36
CA SER A 219 -33.00 33.28 -1.30
C SER A 219 -32.15 32.14 -1.85
N TYR A 220 -31.33 31.52 -0.99
CA TYR A 220 -30.49 30.36 -1.35
C TYR A 220 -31.29 29.24 -2.03
N SER A 221 -32.43 28.84 -1.46
CA SER A 221 -33.25 27.73 -1.95
C SER A 221 -33.94 28.02 -3.27
N GLN A 222 -34.17 29.30 -3.58
CA GLN A 222 -34.65 29.73 -4.89
C GLN A 222 -33.51 29.76 -5.89
N LEU A 223 -32.34 30.28 -5.50
CA LEU A 223 -31.15 30.33 -6.35
C LEU A 223 -30.68 28.94 -6.78
N GLU A 224 -30.69 27.97 -5.86
CA GLU A 224 -30.32 26.58 -6.13
C GLU A 224 -31.19 25.92 -7.22
N LYS A 225 -32.44 26.37 -7.39
CA LYS A 225 -33.36 25.85 -8.40
C LYS A 225 -33.19 26.50 -9.77
N VAL A 226 -32.66 27.72 -9.82
CA VAL A 226 -32.60 28.52 -11.06
C VAL A 226 -31.20 28.70 -11.61
N SER A 227 -30.16 28.53 -10.79
CA SER A 227 -28.77 28.65 -11.22
C SER A 227 -28.32 27.41 -11.99
N THR A 228 -27.63 27.66 -13.10
CA THR A 228 -26.96 26.64 -13.90
C THR A 228 -25.58 26.28 -13.34
N ILE A 229 -24.95 27.20 -12.59
CA ILE A 229 -23.73 26.94 -11.84
C ILE A 229 -24.10 26.33 -10.47
N SER A 230 -23.38 25.28 -10.07
CA SER A 230 -23.65 24.67 -8.76
C SER A 230 -23.34 25.62 -7.60
N MET A 231 -24.17 25.58 -6.56
CA MET A 231 -23.98 26.40 -5.36
C MET A 231 -22.60 26.19 -4.72
N SER A 232 -22.08 24.95 -4.73
CA SER A 232 -20.71 24.66 -4.25
C SER A 232 -19.63 25.40 -5.06
N THR A 233 -19.84 25.58 -6.38
CA THR A 233 -18.93 26.35 -7.22
C THR A 233 -19.00 27.83 -6.89
N ILE A 234 -20.21 28.38 -6.72
CA ILE A 234 -20.44 29.77 -6.34
C ILE A 234 -19.78 30.06 -4.98
N HIS A 235 -20.09 29.29 -3.94
CA HIS A 235 -19.50 29.47 -2.60
C HIS A 235 -17.97 29.44 -2.61
N ARG A 236 -17.38 28.53 -3.40
CA ARG A 236 -15.93 28.45 -3.54
C ARG A 236 -15.32 29.68 -4.23
N LYS A 237 -16.02 30.29 -5.19
CA LYS A 237 -15.55 31.47 -5.92
C LYS A 237 -15.69 32.77 -5.13
N PHE A 238 -16.70 32.86 -4.27
CA PHE A 238 -16.94 34.02 -3.40
C PHE A 238 -16.39 33.85 -1.98
N HIS A 239 -15.81 32.70 -1.66
CA HIS A 239 -15.22 32.40 -0.34
C HIS A 239 -16.19 32.57 0.84
N THR A 240 -17.50 32.47 0.60
CA THR A 240 -18.55 32.54 1.62
C THR A 240 -19.71 31.61 1.26
N THR A 241 -20.42 31.15 2.27
CA THR A 241 -21.65 30.36 2.15
C THR A 241 -22.90 31.21 2.39
N LYS A 242 -22.73 32.47 2.80
CA LYS A 242 -23.84 33.37 3.10
C LYS A 242 -24.29 34.06 1.82
N ILE A 243 -25.44 33.65 1.31
CA ILE A 243 -25.98 34.17 0.05
C ILE A 243 -26.15 35.69 0.04
N ASN A 244 -26.44 36.29 1.20
CA ASN A 244 -26.58 37.74 1.30
C ASN A 244 -25.24 38.47 1.07
N GLU A 245 -24.12 37.95 1.58
CA GLU A 245 -22.80 38.52 1.35
C GLU A 245 -22.42 38.42 -0.13
N ILE A 246 -22.78 37.31 -0.79
CA ILE A 246 -22.56 37.11 -2.23
C ILE A 246 -23.36 38.13 -3.04
N TRP A 247 -24.64 38.34 -2.71
CA TRP A 247 -25.44 39.36 -3.36
C TRP A 247 -24.88 40.77 -3.14
N ASP A 248 -24.44 41.09 -1.93
CA ASP A 248 -23.86 42.39 -1.61
C ASP A 248 -22.56 42.62 -2.39
N GLU A 249 -21.77 41.58 -2.62
CA GLU A 249 -20.54 41.63 -3.42
C GLU A 249 -20.83 41.78 -4.91
N VAL A 250 -21.74 40.98 -5.46
CA VAL A 250 -22.13 41.03 -6.89
C VAL A 250 -22.77 42.37 -7.26
N LEU A 251 -23.60 42.93 -6.37
CA LEU A 251 -24.31 44.18 -6.62
C LEU A 251 -23.49 45.43 -6.22
N LYS A 252 -22.29 45.25 -5.68
CA LYS A 252 -21.42 46.36 -5.27
C LYS A 252 -20.94 47.20 -6.46
N ASP A 253 -20.77 46.55 -7.61
CA ASP A 253 -20.27 47.14 -8.85
C ASP A 253 -21.40 47.64 -9.78
N GLU A 254 -22.67 47.53 -9.37
CA GLU A 254 -23.85 48.00 -10.12
C GLU A 254 -24.28 49.44 -9.75
N LYS A 255 -23.44 50.18 -8.99
CA LYS A 255 -23.63 51.59 -8.61
C LYS A 255 -22.85 52.57 -9.46
#